data_AF-A0A7C6Y490-F1
#
_entry.id   AF-A0A7C6Y490-F1
#
_cell.length_a   1.000
_cell.length_b   1.000
_cell.length_c   1.000
_cell.angle_alpha   90.00
_cell.angle_beta   90.00
_cell.angle_gamma   90.00
#
_symmetry.space_group_name_H-M   'P 1'
#
loop_
_entity.id
_entity.type
_entity.pdbx_description
1 polymer ?
#
loop_
_entity_poly.entity_id
_entity_poly.type
_entity_poly.pdbx_seq_one_letter_code
_entity_poly.pdbx_strand_id
1 'polypeptide(L)' 'DAVATATANCVQDKQDVEKAVQFALSVRGVLGALVIKEDMLAVRGAIKLLPLKNGVYPGENPGENIFRGNKPAKDG' A
#
# COMPACT_ATOMS: atom_id res chain seq x y z
N ASP A 1 10.31 11.54 3.40
CA ASP A 1 9.49 11.57 4.64
C ASP A 1 8.59 12.79 4.74
N ALA A 2 9.09 14.02 4.80
CA ALA A 2 8.24 15.22 4.94
C ALA A 2 7.12 15.31 3.87
N VAL A 3 7.44 14.99 2.60
CA VAL A 3 6.45 14.97 1.51
C VAL A 3 5.39 13.88 1.72
N ALA A 4 5.77 12.72 2.25
CA ALA A 4 4.82 11.63 2.50
C ALA A 4 3.82 12.04 3.59
N THR A 5 4.31 12.62 4.69
CA THR A 5 3.45 13.16 5.78
C THR A 5 2.53 14.26 5.27
N ALA A 6 3.05 15.22 4.50
CA ALA A 6 2.24 16.30 3.95
C ALA A 6 1.19 15.79 2.94
N THR A 7 1.56 14.81 2.10
CA THR A 7 0.66 14.17 1.14
C THR A 7 -0.46 13.42 1.85
N ALA A 8 -0.15 12.70 2.92
CA ALA A 8 -1.16 11.99 3.73
C ALA A 8 -2.14 12.97 4.39
N ASN A 9 -1.65 14.10 4.88
CA ASN A 9 -2.50 15.15 5.47
C ASN A 9 -3.45 15.79 4.44
N CYS A 10 -3.12 15.76 3.15
CA CYS A 10 -3.99 16.26 2.09
C CYS A 10 -5.15 15.31 1.73
N VAL A 11 -5.12 14.04 2.14
CA VAL A 11 -6.16 13.05 1.84
C VAL A 11 -7.17 13.00 2.99
N GLN A 12 -8.19 13.85 2.91
CA GLN A 12 -9.31 13.81 3.86
C GLN A 12 -10.40 12.87 3.34
N ASP A 13 -10.82 13.07 2.09
CA ASP A 13 -11.80 12.21 1.42
C ASP A 13 -11.18 11.33 0.34
N LYS A 14 -11.92 10.29 -0.07
CA LYS A 14 -11.50 9.38 -1.14
C LYS A 14 -11.24 10.08 -2.47
N GLN A 15 -11.89 11.22 -2.71
CA GLN A 15 -11.74 12.03 -3.91
C GLN A 15 -10.44 12.85 -3.92
N ASP A 16 -9.82 13.06 -2.75
CA ASP A 16 -8.60 13.85 -2.63
C ASP A 16 -7.32 13.06 -2.95
N VAL A 17 -7.43 11.75 -3.19
CA VAL A 17 -6.28 10.90 -3.60
C VAL A 17 -5.59 11.42 -4.85
N GLU A 18 -6.35 11.98 -5.80
CA GLU A 18 -5.78 12.57 -7.02
C GLU A 18 -4.96 13.82 -6.68
N LYS A 19 -5.54 14.73 -5.88
CA LYS A 19 -4.88 15.97 -5.44
C LYS A 19 -3.62 15.67 -4.63
N ALA A 20 -3.66 14.64 -3.78
CA ALA A 20 -2.52 14.22 -2.98
C ALA A 20 -1.36 13.75 -3.86
N VAL A 21 -1.64 12.95 -4.89
CA VAL A 21 -0.61 12.52 -5.85
C VAL A 21 -0.05 13.70 -6.67
N GLN A 22 -0.91 14.66 -7.04
CA GLN A 22 -0.43 15.90 -7.69
C GLN A 22 0.43 16.74 -6.76
N PHE A 23 0.05 16.87 -5.49
CA PHE A 23 0.82 17.58 -4.48
C PHE A 23 2.19 16.94 -4.26
N ALA A 24 2.24 15.61 -4.14
CA ALA A 24 3.49 14.87 -3.99
C ALA A 24 4.45 15.14 -5.15
N LEU A 25 3.95 15.16 -6.39
CA LEU A 25 4.75 15.45 -7.59
C LEU A 25 5.09 16.93 -7.78
N SER A 26 4.39 17.84 -7.10
CA SER A 26 4.75 19.26 -7.11
C SER A 26 6.08 19.52 -6.39
N VAL A 27 6.52 18.59 -5.53
CA VAL A 27 7.79 18.70 -4.83
C VAL A 27 8.95 18.31 -5.74
N ARG A 28 9.87 19.24 -5.92
CA ARG A 28 11.10 19.02 -6.70
C ARG A 28 11.90 17.85 -6.13
N GLY A 29 12.17 16.84 -6.95
CA GLY A 29 12.90 15.63 -6.57
C GLY A 29 12.03 14.40 -6.34
N VAL A 30 10.70 14.54 -6.32
CA VAL A 30 9.79 13.40 -6.30
C VAL A 30 9.58 12.89 -7.73
N LEU A 31 10.04 11.67 -8.00
CA LEU A 31 9.94 11.04 -9.32
C LEU A 31 8.60 10.34 -9.56
N GLY A 32 7.92 9.95 -8.49
CA GLY A 32 6.65 9.25 -8.53
C GLY A 32 5.98 9.21 -7.15
N ALA A 33 4.66 9.14 -7.14
CA ALA A 33 3.87 8.97 -5.93
C ALA A 33 2.72 7.98 -6.16
N LEU A 34 2.49 7.13 -5.16
CA LEU A 34 1.37 6.19 -5.06
C LEU A 34 0.62 6.48 -3.77
N VAL A 35 -0.69 6.72 -3.87
CA VAL A 35 -1.57 6.97 -2.73
C VAL A 35 -2.69 5.94 -2.78
N ILE A 36 -2.95 5.30 -1.65
CA ILE A 36 -4.03 4.33 -1.46
C ILE A 36 -4.87 4.81 -0.28
N LYS A 37 -6.18 4.97 -0.50
CA LYS A 37 -7.15 5.33 0.52
C LYS A 37 -8.39 4.47 0.35
N GLU A 38 -8.59 3.56 1.29
CA GLU A 38 -9.69 2.59 1.27
C GLU A 38 -9.71 1.77 -0.03
N ASP A 39 -10.71 1.99 -0.88
CA ASP A 39 -10.94 1.34 -2.17
C ASP A 39 -10.38 2.14 -3.36
N MET A 40 -9.85 3.35 -3.12
CA MET A 40 -9.32 4.23 -4.16
C MET A 40 -7.79 4.23 -4.17
N LEU A 41 -7.23 4.16 -5.39
CA LEU A 41 -5.79 4.19 -5.64
C LEU A 41 -5.48 5.21 -6.72
N ALA A 42 -4.51 6.09 -6.45
CA ALA A 42 -3.98 7.04 -7.42
C ALA A 42 -2.47 6.86 -7.54
N VAL A 43 -1.97 6.84 -8.77
CA VAL A 43 -0.55 6.68 -9.07
C VAL A 43 -0.13 7.65 -10.16
N ARG A 44 1.02 8.31 -10.01
CA ARG A 44 1.56 9.20 -11.04
C ARG A 44 3.08 9.29 -10.95
N GLY A 45 3.72 9.51 -12.10
CA GLY A 45 5.17 9.58 -12.24
C GLY A 45 5.80 8.22 -12.56
N ALA A 46 7.09 8.08 -12.29
CA ALA A 46 7.90 6.92 -12.65
C ALA A 46 7.70 5.75 -11.67
N ILE A 47 6.49 5.17 -11.66
CA ILE A 47 6.14 3.99 -10.84
C ILE A 47 5.79 2.81 -11.74
N LYS A 48 6.42 1.66 -11.48
CA LYS A 48 6.11 0.39 -12.14
C LYS A 48 5.47 -0.56 -11.14
N LEU A 49 4.18 -0.84 -11.32
CA LEU A 49 3.49 -1.87 -10.56
C LEU A 49 3.84 -3.23 -11.13
N LEU A 50 4.33 -4.13 -10.27
CA LEU A 50 4.61 -5.51 -10.64
C LEU A 50 3.53 -6.41 -10.04
N PRO A 51 2.97 -7.35 -10.80
CA PRO A 51 2.06 -8.33 -10.25
C PRO A 51 2.82 -9.23 -9.27
N LEU A 52 2.25 -9.45 -8.10
CA LEU A 52 2.71 -10.52 -7.23
C LEU A 52 2.34 -11.86 -7.88
N LYS A 53 3.34 -12.68 -8.20
CA LYS A 53 3.09 -14.08 -8.58
C LYS A 53 2.50 -14.78 -7.37
N ASN A 54 1.38 -15.49 -7.58
CA ASN A 54 0.62 -16.22 -6.58
C ASN A 54 1.50 -16.87 -5.49
N GLY A 55 1.23 -16.48 -4.24
CA GLY A 55 1.37 -17.35 -3.07
C GLY A 55 2.77 -17.77 -2.63
N VAL A 56 3.85 -17.12 -3.07
CA VAL A 56 5.18 -17.39 -2.53
C VAL A 56 5.84 -16.06 -2.17
N TYR A 57 5.79 -15.71 -0.89
CA TYR A 57 6.62 -14.62 -0.37
C TYR A 57 8.09 -15.03 -0.53
N PRO A 58 8.96 -14.20 -1.16
CA PRO A 58 10.38 -14.51 -1.23
C PRO A 58 10.95 -14.46 0.19
N GLY A 59 11.17 -15.65 0.77
CA GLY A 59 11.54 -15.86 2.17
C GLY A 59 10.67 -16.90 2.89
N GLU A 60 9.51 -17.27 2.35
CA GLU A 60 8.74 -18.40 2.85
C GLU A 60 9.20 -19.70 2.17
N ASN A 61 9.71 -20.62 2.97
CA ASN A 61 9.89 -22.00 2.56
C ASN A 61 8.52 -22.60 2.26
N PRO A 62 8.24 -23.11 1.04
CA PRO A 62 6.94 -23.71 0.69
C PRO A 62 6.58 -24.99 1.48
N GLY A 63 7.35 -25.34 2.52
CA GLY A 63 7.08 -26.45 3.44
C GLY A 63 6.87 -26.03 4.90
N GLU A 64 6.97 -24.75 5.26
CA GLU A 64 6.85 -24.31 6.66
C GLU A 64 5.48 -23.66 6.92
N ASN A 65 4.45 -24.50 6.94
CA ASN A 65 3.13 -24.12 7.46
C ASN A 65 3.23 -23.84 8.97
N ILE A 66 3.54 -22.60 9.35
CA ILE A 66 3.50 -22.12 10.74
C ILE A 66 2.09 -21.72 11.21
N PHE A 67 1.04 -22.06 10.45
CA PHE A 67 -0.35 -22.03 10.91
C PHE A 67 -0.57 -23.08 12.01
N ARG A 68 0.02 -22.82 13.18
CA ARG A 68 -0.42 -23.36 14.46
C ARG A 68 -1.83 -22.88 14.71
N GLY A 69 -2.78 -23.74 14.34
CA GLY A 69 -4.02 -23.96 15.07
C GLY A 69 -5.03 -22.81 15.08
N ASN A 70 -6.02 -22.92 14.21
CA ASN A 70 -7.39 -22.81 14.69
C ASN A 70 -7.57 -23.83 15.82
N LYS A 71 -7.47 -23.39 17.07
CA LYS A 71 -8.02 -24.15 18.19
C LYS A 71 -9.50 -23.78 18.24
N PRO A 72 -10.43 -24.69 17.90
CA PRO A 72 -11.85 -24.41 18.09
C PRO A 72 -12.11 -24.15 19.57
N ALA A 73 -12.94 -23.14 19.86
CA ALA A 73 -13.47 -22.87 21.19
C ALA A 73 -14.06 -24.17 21.76
N LYS A 74 -13.67 -24.52 22.99
CA LYS A 74 -14.38 -25.56 23.74
C LYS A 74 -15.63 -24.90 24.34
N ASP A 75 -16.76 -25.12 23.69
CA ASP A 75 -18.06 -25.06 24.36
C ASP A 75 -18.25 -26.37 25.15
N GLY A 76 -18.63 -26.27 26.42
CA GLY A 76 -19.00 -27.39 27.30
C GLY A 76 -18.17 -27.51 28.57
#